data_AF-A0A974NNX2-F1
#
_entry.id   AF-A0A974NNX2-F1
#
_cell.length_a   1.000
_cell.length_b   1.000
_cell.length_c   1.000
_cell.angle_alpha   90.00
_cell.angle_beta   90.00
_cell.angle_gamma   90.00
#
_symmetry.space_group_name_H-M   'P 1'
#
loop_
_entity.id
_entity.type
_entity.pdbx_description
1 polymer ?
#
loop_
_entity_poly.entity_id
_entity_poly.type
_entity_poly.pdbx_seq_one_letter_code
_entity_poly.pdbx_strand_id
1 'polypeptide(L)'
;MGTFDNNPFVAPFDQDRIALCLPIESGSSEILLVHELTHIVHAKTASLTSHWQRTIALTILEEGLATRVSKFLVPGEADERYIEHKENWLTSCIGKKEEIFKGILPYLEDDSSETVYKFTIGKGATNHEREAYYAGWEMVDTLLEQGVSFNDLARIKEKDIPILFKNLLIS
;
A
#
# COMPACT_ATOMS: atom_id res chain seq x y z
N MET A 1 15.44 -12.38 -8.42
CA MET A 1 14.50 -12.36 -9.56
C MET A 1 14.13 -10.91 -9.76
N GLY A 2 14.50 -10.28 -10.88
CA GLY A 2 13.97 -8.98 -11.29
C GLY A 2 12.84 -9.26 -12.28
N THR A 3 11.67 -8.68 -12.08
CA THR A 3 10.50 -8.97 -12.93
C THR A 3 10.54 -8.24 -14.28
N PHE A 4 11.53 -7.37 -14.51
CA PHE A 4 11.66 -6.55 -15.73
C PHE A 4 10.39 -5.74 -16.05
N ASP A 5 9.56 -5.45 -15.05
CA ASP A 5 8.30 -4.70 -15.21
C ASP A 5 8.49 -3.19 -15.32
N ASN A 6 9.72 -2.71 -15.57
CA ASN A 6 10.08 -1.28 -15.62
C ASN A 6 9.68 -0.47 -14.38
N ASN A 7 9.51 -1.10 -13.22
CA ASN A 7 9.20 -0.43 -11.97
C ASN A 7 10.29 -0.67 -10.92
N PRO A 8 10.73 0.37 -10.19
CA PRO A 8 11.37 0.25 -8.90
C PRO A 8 10.59 -0.68 -7.97
N PHE A 9 11.32 -1.43 -7.15
CA PHE A 9 10.73 -2.31 -6.16
C PHE A 9 11.70 -2.53 -5.00
N VAL A 10 11.13 -2.94 -3.87
CA VAL A 10 11.87 -3.36 -2.68
C VAL A 10 11.83 -4.88 -2.55
N ALA A 11 12.98 -5.51 -2.31
CA ALA A 11 13.08 -6.96 -2.12
C ALA A 11 14.03 -7.35 -0.99
N PRO A 12 13.83 -8.52 -0.33
CA PRO A 12 14.82 -9.08 0.59
C PRO A 12 16.16 -9.29 -0.13
N PHE A 13 17.24 -8.75 0.43
CA PHE A 13 18.61 -9.02 0.00
C PHE A 13 19.18 -10.25 0.71
N ASP A 14 18.93 -10.34 2.02
CA ASP A 14 19.14 -11.53 2.85
C ASP A 14 18.16 -11.52 4.04
N GLN A 15 18.45 -12.28 5.10
CA GLN A 15 17.57 -12.40 6.26
C GLN A 15 17.28 -11.05 6.95
N ASP A 16 18.25 -10.14 6.98
CA ASP A 16 18.19 -8.90 7.77
C ASP A 16 18.25 -7.64 6.91
N ARG A 17 18.56 -7.77 5.62
CA ARG A 17 18.74 -6.64 4.71
C ARG A 17 17.71 -6.62 3.59
N ILE A 18 17.31 -5.41 3.26
CA ILE A 18 16.37 -5.09 2.20
C ILE A 18 17.13 -4.27 1.13
N ALA A 19 16.91 -4.58 -0.15
CA ALA A 19 17.47 -3.85 -1.27
C ALA A 19 16.40 -3.00 -1.97
N LEU A 20 16.77 -1.76 -2.30
CA LEU A 20 16.06 -0.93 -3.27
C LEU A 20 16.59 -1.25 -4.67
N CYS A 21 15.71 -1.72 -5.55
CA CYS A 21 16.04 -2.01 -6.94
C CYS A 21 15.52 -0.88 -7.82
N LEU A 22 16.41 -0.17 -8.52
CA LEU A 22 16.07 0.92 -9.44
C LEU A 22 16.46 0.52 -10.88
N PRO A 23 15.51 0.05 -11.71
CA PRO A 23 15.79 -0.26 -13.11
C PRO A 23 16.20 1.00 -13.86
N ILE A 24 17.32 0.95 -14.58
CA ILE A 24 17.85 2.11 -15.32
C ILE A 24 16.90 2.56 -16.44
N GLU A 25 16.03 1.67 -16.91
CA GLU A 25 15.07 1.87 -17.99
C GLU A 25 13.81 2.65 -17.55
N SER A 26 13.53 2.73 -16.24
CA SER A 26 12.28 3.28 -15.69
C SER A 26 12.20 4.82 -15.68
N GLY A 27 13.26 5.51 -16.12
CA GLY A 27 13.39 6.95 -15.93
C GLY A 27 13.57 7.32 -14.45
N SER A 28 13.65 8.61 -14.15
CA SER A 28 13.66 9.08 -12.76
C SER A 28 12.28 9.64 -12.41
N SER A 29 11.60 9.01 -11.46
CA SER A 29 10.36 9.53 -10.86
C SER A 29 10.60 9.69 -9.37
N GLU A 30 10.64 10.93 -8.89
CA GLU A 30 10.81 11.22 -7.46
C GLU A 30 9.67 10.60 -6.63
N ILE A 31 8.43 10.62 -7.16
CA ILE A 31 7.27 9.97 -6.55
C ILE A 31 7.55 8.49 -6.30
N LEU A 32 8.05 7.78 -7.32
CA LEU A 32 8.28 6.35 -7.25
C LEU A 32 9.48 6.01 -6.36
N LEU A 33 10.51 6.86 -6.37
CA LEU A 33 11.63 6.74 -5.44
C LEU A 33 11.18 6.88 -3.98
N VAL A 34 10.34 7.88 -3.68
CA VAL A 34 9.78 8.07 -2.33
C VAL A 34 8.87 6.92 -1.94
N HIS A 35 8.06 6.41 -2.88
CA HIS A 35 7.20 5.26 -2.66
C HIS A 35 8.02 4.05 -2.19
N GLU A 36 9.05 3.65 -2.94
CA GLU A 36 9.87 2.50 -2.59
C GLU A 36 10.72 2.72 -1.32
N LEU A 37 11.24 3.93 -1.10
CA LEU A 37 11.94 4.26 0.14
C LEU A 37 11.03 4.16 1.37
N THR A 38 9.73 4.46 1.20
CA THR A 38 8.75 4.35 2.29
C THR A 38 8.60 2.91 2.74
N HIS A 39 8.56 1.94 1.82
CA HIS A 39 8.53 0.51 2.16
C HIS A 39 9.73 0.09 3.03
N ILE A 40 10.94 0.57 2.70
CA ILE A 40 12.16 0.28 3.48
C ILE A 40 12.08 0.89 4.87
N VAL A 41 11.71 2.17 4.96
CA VAL A 41 11.60 2.89 6.23
C VAL A 41 10.53 2.25 7.11
N HIS A 42 9.38 1.91 6.54
CA HIS A 42 8.28 1.27 7.24
C HIS A 42 8.68 -0.10 7.78
N ALA A 43 9.24 -0.98 6.95
CA ALA A 43 9.70 -2.31 7.37
C ALA A 43 10.67 -2.23 8.55
N LYS A 44 11.64 -1.31 8.49
CA LYS A 44 12.59 -1.09 9.58
C LYS A 44 11.94 -0.53 10.84
N THR A 45 10.99 0.41 10.70
CA THR A 45 10.35 1.10 11.83
C THR A 45 9.36 0.20 12.57
N ALA A 46 8.56 -0.56 11.83
CA ALA A 46 7.62 -1.52 12.37
C ALA A 46 8.28 -2.86 12.75
N SER A 47 9.58 -3.04 12.48
CA SER A 47 10.32 -4.30 12.71
C SER A 47 9.63 -5.48 12.02
N LEU A 48 9.16 -5.25 10.79
CA LEU A 48 8.51 -6.26 9.99
C LEU A 48 9.53 -7.30 9.57
N THR A 49 9.13 -8.56 9.63
CA THR A 49 9.98 -9.66 9.16
C THR A 49 10.02 -9.68 7.64
N SER A 50 11.18 -9.98 7.06
CA SER A 50 11.44 -10.04 5.61
C SER A 50 10.73 -11.19 4.86
N HIS A 51 9.63 -11.75 5.41
CA HIS A 51 8.91 -12.85 4.78
C HIS A 51 8.19 -12.37 3.52
N TRP A 52 8.13 -13.26 2.52
CA TRP A 52 7.43 -13.01 1.26
C TRP A 52 5.90 -12.98 1.41
N GLN A 53 5.38 -13.66 2.43
CA GLN A 53 3.94 -13.68 2.72
C GLN A 53 3.61 -12.51 3.64
N ARG A 54 2.63 -11.71 3.22
CA ARG A 54 2.11 -10.55 3.95
C ARG A 54 0.60 -10.68 4.01
N THR A 55 0.01 -10.33 5.14
CA THR A 55 -1.45 -10.24 5.24
C THR A 55 -2.00 -9.13 4.35
N ILE A 56 -3.27 -9.23 3.98
CA ILE A 56 -3.97 -8.13 3.28
C ILE A 56 -3.94 -6.84 4.11
N ALA A 57 -4.12 -6.93 5.43
CA ALA A 57 -4.05 -5.77 6.30
C ALA A 57 -2.68 -5.08 6.23
N LEU A 58 -1.58 -5.84 6.28
CA LEU A 58 -0.25 -5.26 6.13
C LEU A 58 -0.07 -4.58 4.77
N THR A 59 -0.52 -5.24 3.70
CA THR A 59 -0.44 -4.70 2.34
C THR A 59 -1.17 -3.36 2.20
N ILE A 60 -2.38 -3.25 2.79
CA ILE A 60 -3.15 -2.01 2.82
C ILE A 60 -2.37 -0.87 3.47
N LEU A 61 -1.77 -1.10 4.64
CA LEU A 61 -1.02 -0.06 5.34
C LEU A 61 0.27 0.30 4.59
N GLU A 62 1.02 -0.68 4.10
CA GLU A 62 2.27 -0.47 3.35
C GLU A 62 2.04 0.41 2.12
N GLU A 63 1.08 0.02 1.28
CA GLU A 63 0.78 0.75 0.05
C GLU A 63 0.13 2.11 0.32
N GLY A 64 -0.73 2.20 1.34
CA GLY A 64 -1.29 3.47 1.79
C GLY A 64 -0.23 4.45 2.27
N LEU A 65 0.76 3.97 3.05
CA LEU A 65 1.88 4.79 3.49
C LEU A 65 2.73 5.23 2.32
N ALA A 66 3.13 4.31 1.45
CA ALA A 66 4.01 4.61 0.33
C ALA A 66 3.41 5.66 -0.62
N THR A 67 2.13 5.55 -0.92
CA THR A 67 1.42 6.52 -1.78
C THR A 67 1.22 7.88 -1.09
N ARG A 68 0.81 7.92 0.18
CA ARG A 68 0.56 9.18 0.91
C ARG A 68 1.84 9.92 1.30
N VAL A 69 2.90 9.21 1.68
CA VAL A 69 4.23 9.81 1.92
C VAL A 69 4.80 10.39 0.63
N SER A 70 4.59 9.71 -0.51
CA SER A 70 4.99 10.25 -1.82
C SER A 70 4.29 11.57 -2.15
N LYS A 71 2.97 11.65 -1.92
CA LYS A 71 2.22 12.90 -2.07
C LYS A 71 2.67 14.00 -1.13
N PHE A 72 3.02 13.65 0.11
CA PHE A 72 3.49 14.60 1.10
C PHE A 72 4.88 15.18 0.78
N LEU A 73 5.83 14.35 0.35
CA LEU A 73 7.21 14.76 0.08
C LEU A 73 7.42 15.33 -1.33
N VAL A 74 6.60 14.92 -2.29
CA VAL A 74 6.66 15.39 -3.68
C VAL A 74 5.29 15.96 -4.07
N PRO A 75 4.88 17.13 -3.52
CA PRO A 75 3.57 17.70 -3.77
C PRO A 75 3.47 18.37 -5.15
N GLY A 76 2.25 18.57 -5.64
CA GLY A 76 1.98 19.39 -6.83
C GLY A 76 1.35 18.64 -8.00
N GLU A 77 1.23 17.31 -7.91
CA GLU A 77 0.54 16.49 -8.91
C GLU A 77 -0.89 16.16 -8.49
N ALA A 78 -1.71 15.70 -9.44
CA ALA A 78 -3.03 15.15 -9.15
C ALA A 78 -2.93 13.78 -8.45
N ASP A 79 -3.97 13.39 -7.70
CA ASP A 79 -3.97 12.16 -6.89
C ASP A 79 -3.71 10.91 -7.71
N GLU A 80 -4.24 10.89 -8.93
CA GLU A 80 -4.02 9.86 -9.93
C GLU A 80 -2.53 9.58 -10.15
N ARG A 81 -1.68 10.62 -10.12
CA ARG A 81 -0.24 10.44 -10.35
C ARG A 81 0.44 9.61 -9.27
N TYR A 82 -0.11 9.55 -8.07
CA TYR A 82 0.48 8.85 -6.92
C TYR A 82 -0.04 7.42 -6.75
N ILE A 83 -1.28 7.14 -7.14
CA ILE A 83 -1.94 5.86 -6.85
C ILE A 83 -2.49 5.15 -8.10
N GLU A 84 -2.87 5.91 -9.13
CA GLU A 84 -3.61 5.36 -10.24
C GLU A 84 -2.69 4.54 -11.16
N HIS A 85 -3.12 3.30 -11.44
CA HIS A 85 -2.43 2.41 -12.37
C HIS A 85 -2.96 2.54 -13.79
N LYS A 86 -4.26 2.86 -13.90
CA LYS A 86 -5.03 2.93 -15.14
C LYS A 86 -5.98 4.10 -15.08
N GLU A 87 -6.10 4.83 -16.19
CA GLU A 87 -7.00 5.98 -16.31
C GLU A 87 -8.41 5.69 -15.75
N ASN A 88 -8.90 6.59 -14.90
CA ASN A 88 -10.20 6.56 -14.22
C ASN A 88 -10.39 5.45 -13.17
N TRP A 89 -9.38 4.65 -12.87
CA TRP A 89 -9.43 3.65 -11.79
C TRP A 89 -9.66 4.29 -10.41
N LEU A 90 -9.00 5.41 -10.09
CA LEU A 90 -9.18 6.05 -8.78
C LEU A 90 -10.63 6.54 -8.63
N THR A 91 -11.15 7.20 -9.65
CA THR A 91 -12.53 7.70 -9.66
C THR A 91 -13.54 6.56 -9.58
N SER A 92 -13.31 5.42 -10.25
CA SER A 92 -14.21 4.27 -10.17
C SER A 92 -14.18 3.60 -8.79
N CYS A 93 -13.00 3.53 -8.15
CA CYS A 93 -12.86 3.06 -6.77
C CYS A 93 -13.57 3.99 -5.76
N ILE A 94 -13.50 5.32 -5.94
CA ILE A 94 -14.23 6.30 -5.11
C ILE A 94 -15.72 6.01 -5.13
N GLY A 95 -16.30 5.77 -6.33
CA GLY A 95 -17.71 5.38 -6.48
C GLY A 95 -18.10 4.05 -5.83
N LYS A 96 -17.12 3.26 -5.38
CA LYS A 96 -17.29 1.92 -4.77
C LYS A 96 -16.65 1.79 -3.40
N LYS A 97 -16.28 2.91 -2.76
CA LYS A 97 -15.55 2.94 -1.48
C LYS A 97 -16.10 1.98 -0.43
N GLU A 98 -17.39 2.10 -0.10
CA GLU A 98 -17.99 1.25 0.92
C GLU A 98 -17.99 -0.24 0.57
N GLU A 99 -18.27 -0.57 -0.69
CA GLU A 99 -18.31 -1.96 -1.18
C GLU A 99 -16.90 -2.58 -1.13
N ILE A 100 -15.87 -1.83 -1.50
CA ILE A 100 -14.46 -2.25 -1.42
C ILE A 100 -14.08 -2.55 0.03
N PHE A 101 -14.32 -1.60 0.95
CA PHE A 101 -13.95 -1.77 2.36
C PHE A 101 -14.69 -2.95 3.02
N LYS A 102 -16.00 -3.07 2.78
CA LYS A 102 -16.80 -4.21 3.28
C LYS A 102 -16.33 -5.53 2.69
N GLY A 103 -15.96 -5.53 1.41
CA GLY A 103 -15.52 -6.72 0.67
C GLY A 103 -14.14 -7.24 1.07
N ILE A 104 -13.23 -6.34 1.47
CA ILE A 104 -11.88 -6.68 1.97
C ILE A 104 -11.94 -7.22 3.41
N LEU A 105 -12.88 -6.73 4.22
CA LEU A 105 -12.96 -7.00 5.66
C LEU A 105 -12.76 -8.47 6.09
N PRO A 106 -13.35 -9.49 5.42
CA PRO A 106 -13.20 -10.89 5.81
C PRO A 106 -11.79 -11.46 5.56
N TYR A 107 -10.96 -10.75 4.79
CA TYR A 107 -9.66 -11.21 4.28
C TYR A 107 -8.48 -10.51 4.92
N LEU A 108 -8.70 -9.59 5.88
CA LEU A 108 -7.64 -8.75 6.45
C LEU A 108 -6.45 -9.56 7.01
N GLU A 109 -6.73 -10.72 7.60
CA GLU A 109 -5.71 -11.59 8.21
C GLU A 109 -5.23 -12.71 7.27
N ASP A 110 -5.75 -12.79 6.05
CA ASP A 110 -5.37 -13.79 5.05
C ASP A 110 -4.07 -13.36 4.34
N ASP A 111 -3.15 -14.31 4.17
CA ASP A 111 -1.85 -14.16 3.52
C ASP A 111 -1.65 -15.17 2.36
N SER A 112 -2.70 -15.89 1.98
CA SER A 112 -2.65 -16.86 0.90
C SER A 112 -2.37 -16.18 -0.43
N SER A 113 -1.58 -16.83 -1.29
CA SER A 113 -1.23 -16.26 -2.61
C SER A 113 -2.47 -15.91 -3.44
N GLU A 114 -3.55 -16.67 -3.31
CA GLU A 114 -4.82 -16.40 -4.00
C GLU A 114 -5.47 -15.09 -3.52
N THR A 115 -5.58 -14.92 -2.20
CA THR A 115 -6.17 -13.71 -1.62
C THR A 115 -5.29 -12.48 -1.85
N VAL A 116 -3.97 -12.61 -1.68
CA VAL A 116 -3.02 -11.54 -2.01
C VAL A 116 -3.15 -11.15 -3.47
N TYR A 117 -3.14 -12.12 -4.39
CA TYR A 117 -3.33 -11.83 -5.81
C TYR A 117 -4.67 -11.12 -6.06
N LYS A 118 -5.76 -11.62 -5.50
CA LYS A 118 -7.12 -11.06 -5.65
C LYS A 118 -7.20 -9.57 -5.33
N PHE A 119 -6.51 -9.09 -4.30
CA PHE A 119 -6.62 -7.69 -3.86
C PHE A 119 -5.48 -6.77 -4.32
N THR A 120 -4.37 -7.33 -4.84
CA THR A 120 -3.19 -6.53 -5.26
C THR A 120 -3.00 -6.44 -6.77
N ILE A 121 -3.38 -7.47 -7.53
CA ILE A 121 -3.16 -7.53 -9.00
C ILE A 121 -4.46 -7.93 -9.70
N GLY A 122 -5.09 -8.98 -9.20
CA GLY A 122 -6.36 -9.50 -9.67
C GLY A 122 -7.54 -8.62 -9.29
N LYS A 123 -8.73 -9.12 -9.62
CA LYS A 123 -10.00 -8.45 -9.38
C LYS A 123 -10.48 -8.73 -7.96
N GLY A 124 -10.60 -7.67 -7.17
CA GLY A 124 -11.06 -7.71 -5.80
C GLY A 124 -12.56 -7.93 -5.66
N ALA A 125 -13.11 -7.52 -4.51
CA ALA A 125 -14.51 -7.75 -4.16
C ALA A 125 -15.50 -7.01 -5.07
N THR A 126 -15.09 -5.90 -5.66
CA THR A 126 -15.90 -5.05 -6.54
C THR A 126 -15.47 -5.14 -8.00
N ASN A 127 -14.70 -6.17 -8.35
CA ASN A 127 -14.16 -6.39 -9.70
C ASN A 127 -13.20 -5.27 -10.16
N HIS A 128 -12.63 -4.50 -9.22
CA HIS A 128 -11.51 -3.59 -9.46
C HIS A 128 -10.18 -4.30 -9.17
N GLU A 129 -9.14 -3.94 -9.91
CA GLU A 129 -7.77 -4.34 -9.58
C GLU A 129 -7.23 -3.47 -8.43
N ARG A 130 -6.20 -3.93 -7.73
CA ARG A 130 -5.49 -3.15 -6.69
C ARG A 130 -6.39 -2.57 -5.58
N GLU A 131 -7.50 -3.24 -5.23
CA GLU A 131 -8.40 -2.73 -4.19
C GLU A 131 -7.71 -2.51 -2.83
N ALA A 132 -6.68 -3.29 -2.50
CA ALA A 132 -5.86 -3.06 -1.31
C ALA A 132 -5.13 -1.71 -1.33
N TYR A 133 -4.67 -1.25 -2.51
CA TYR A 133 -4.00 0.04 -2.66
C TYR A 133 -4.97 1.19 -2.41
N TYR A 134 -6.17 1.11 -2.99
CA TYR A 134 -7.21 2.11 -2.77
C TYR A 134 -7.65 2.15 -1.30
N ALA A 135 -7.87 0.98 -0.70
CA ALA A 135 -8.21 0.88 0.72
C ALA A 135 -7.11 1.49 1.60
N GLY A 136 -5.84 1.25 1.27
CA GLY A 136 -4.68 1.83 1.95
C GLY A 136 -4.61 3.34 1.84
N TRP A 137 -4.80 3.87 0.63
CA TRP A 137 -4.83 5.29 0.34
C TRP A 137 -5.87 6.04 1.15
N GLU A 138 -7.09 5.51 1.21
CA GLU A 138 -8.19 6.08 1.98
C GLU A 138 -7.97 5.94 3.49
N MET A 139 -7.48 4.77 3.93
CA MET A 139 -7.18 4.50 5.34
C MET A 139 -6.15 5.47 5.89
N VAL A 140 -5.02 5.62 5.19
CA VAL A 140 -3.94 6.50 5.65
C VAL A 140 -4.37 7.96 5.63
N ASP A 141 -5.12 8.40 4.61
CA ASP A 141 -5.64 9.78 4.59
C ASP A 141 -6.54 10.07 5.78
N THR A 142 -7.49 9.18 6.04
CA THR A 142 -8.46 9.35 7.12
C THR A 142 -7.73 9.45 8.46
N LEU A 143 -6.68 8.65 8.67
CA LEU A 143 -5.88 8.70 9.89
C LEU A 143 -5.04 9.99 9.99
N LEU A 144 -4.49 10.47 8.87
CA LEU A 144 -3.77 11.76 8.81
C LEU A 144 -4.72 12.93 9.12
N GLU A 145 -5.94 12.92 8.58
CA GLU A 145 -6.99 13.91 8.86
C GLU A 145 -7.43 13.89 10.34
N GLN A 146 -7.38 12.72 10.98
CA GLN A 146 -7.59 12.56 12.43
C GLN A 146 -6.38 12.99 13.28
N GLY A 147 -5.29 13.43 12.66
CA GLY A 147 -4.09 13.95 13.32
C GLY A 147 -3.05 12.89 13.69
N VAL A 148 -3.19 11.65 13.22
CA VAL A 148 -2.15 10.62 13.38
C VAL A 148 -0.97 10.98 12.47
N SER A 149 0.26 10.93 13.00
CA SER A 149 1.44 11.27 12.19
C SER A 149 1.92 10.08 11.33
N PHE A 150 2.65 10.34 10.25
CA PHE A 150 3.33 9.27 9.50
C PHE A 150 4.26 8.42 10.38
N ASN A 151 4.87 9.02 11.41
CA ASN A 151 5.74 8.28 12.33
C ASN A 151 4.95 7.27 13.15
N ASP A 152 3.76 7.67 13.63
CA ASP A 152 2.88 6.78 14.39
C ASP A 152 2.35 5.65 13.51
N LEU A 153 1.93 5.99 12.29
CA LEU A 153 1.46 5.00 11.31
C LEU A 153 2.56 3.97 10.96
N ALA A 154 3.79 4.43 10.72
CA ALA A 154 4.92 3.55 10.39
C ALA A 154 5.40 2.67 11.57
N ARG A 155 4.87 2.88 12.79
CA ARG A 155 5.16 2.05 13.97
C ARG A 155 4.09 0.99 14.24
N ILE A 156 2.95 1.06 13.56
CA ILE A 156 1.86 0.11 13.73
C ILE A 156 2.39 -1.29 13.43
N LYS A 157 2.12 -2.23 14.33
CA LYS A 157 2.49 -3.63 14.15
C LYS A 157 1.42 -4.33 13.34
N GLU A 158 1.82 -5.29 12.52
CA GLU A 158 0.92 -6.03 11.62
C GLU A 158 -0.36 -6.53 12.31
N LYS A 159 -0.23 -7.11 13.51
CA LYS A 159 -1.35 -7.62 14.32
C LYS A 159 -2.42 -6.57 14.70
N ASP A 160 -2.07 -5.29 14.70
CA ASP A 160 -2.95 -4.20 15.14
C ASP A 160 -3.69 -3.55 13.95
N ILE A 161 -3.22 -3.80 12.72
CA ILE A 161 -3.79 -3.21 11.49
C ILE A 161 -5.23 -3.65 11.25
N PRO A 162 -5.62 -4.93 11.41
CA PRO A 162 -7.01 -5.35 11.17
C PRO A 162 -8.02 -4.62 12.05
N ILE A 163 -7.68 -4.34 13.32
CA ILE A 163 -8.54 -3.61 14.25
C ILE A 163 -8.65 -2.15 13.83
N LEU A 164 -7.53 -1.53 13.45
CA LEU A 164 -7.51 -0.15 12.95
C LEU A 164 -8.39 0.00 11.70
N PHE A 165 -8.27 -0.92 10.75
CA PHE A 165 -9.09 -0.93 9.54
C PHE A 165 -10.59 -1.07 9.85
N LYS A 166 -10.95 -1.95 10.79
CA LYS A 166 -12.34 -2.14 11.24
C LYS A 166 -12.93 -0.87 11.85
N ASN A 167 -12.14 -0.12 12.61
CA ASN A 167 -12.61 1.11 13.26
C ASN A 167 -12.97 2.22 12.27
N LEU A 168 -12.32 2.25 11.10
CA LEU A 168 -12.63 3.21 10.02
C LEU A 168 -14.00 3.01 9.37
N LEU A 169 -14.59 1.81 9.51
CA LEU A 169 -15.93 1.52 9.01
C LEU A 169 -17.05 1.97 9.96
N ILE A 170 -16.69 2.35 11.19
CA ILE A 170 -17.62 2.71 12.27
C ILE A 170 -17.60 4.23 12.54
N SER A 171 -16.53 4.92 12.12
CA SER A 171 -16.36 6.37 12.16
C SER A 171 -17.09 7.08 11.02
#